data_AF-A0A5E4F3F2-F1
#
_entry.id   AF-A0A5E4F3F2-F1
#
_cell.length_a   1.000
_cell.length_b   1.000
_cell.length_c   1.000
_cell.angle_alpha   90.00
_cell.angle_beta   90.00
_cell.angle_gamma   90.00
#
_symmetry.space_group_name_H-M   'P 1'
#
loop_
_entity.id
_entity.type
_entity.pdbx_description
1 polymer ?
#
loop_
_entity_poly.entity_id
_entity_poly.type
_entity_poly.pdbx_seq_one_letter_code
_entity_poly.pdbx_strand_id
1 'polypeptide(L)'
;MGLLMPNFHYQSPLETGIVATASKPWDFTLVTEQKGRNPAQSIPTRKKRDHGDKEPSKNTSNNPDSDIFSSFSARTSAEQEELDTLRGQVGDLQRKVSEEEELLKSSKISKDQMKAIQAKLDEMKHQVSEKDALIKAAKLQLSDAKLSVHHSIKLADKQAALEKLQWEPMISNRKVEKLQEELDSLQGQISSFMFLFEGLMKADAIVYGEDYDISPCTVDHLPHIDDLDETRMQKVEEARKAYIIVVAAAKEKQDEESIPAAASARLHLQSLVL
;
A
#
# COMPACT_ATOMS: atom_id res chain seq x y z
N MET A 1 2.88 16.55 -47.24
CA MET A 1 3.90 15.61 -46.74
C MET A 1 4.17 15.99 -45.29
N GLY A 2 3.39 15.60 -44.29
CA GLY A 2 3.08 14.23 -43.88
C GLY A 2 3.86 13.96 -42.59
N LEU A 3 3.39 14.46 -41.45
CA LEU A 3 3.92 14.08 -40.13
C LEU A 3 2.79 13.53 -39.27
N LEU A 4 2.95 12.23 -39.03
CA LEU A 4 2.09 11.29 -38.34
C LEU A 4 2.11 11.60 -36.84
N MET A 5 0.95 11.91 -36.26
CA MET A 5 0.78 12.02 -34.81
C MET A 5 0.44 10.63 -34.23
N PRO A 6 1.03 10.20 -33.10
CA PRO A 6 0.67 8.94 -32.46
C PRO A 6 -0.72 9.03 -31.80
N ASN A 7 -1.58 8.06 -32.14
CA ASN A 7 -2.88 7.82 -31.50
C ASN A 7 -2.68 7.34 -30.06
N PHE A 8 -3.11 8.12 -29.07
CA PHE A 8 -3.29 7.64 -27.70
C PHE A 8 -4.65 6.96 -27.57
N HIS A 9 -4.65 5.64 -27.49
CA HIS A 9 -5.81 4.87 -27.03
C HIS A 9 -6.00 5.11 -25.52
N TYR A 10 -7.08 5.82 -25.16
CA TYR A 10 -7.61 5.83 -23.80
C TYR A 10 -8.33 4.50 -23.55
N GLN A 11 -7.76 3.69 -22.67
CA GLN A 11 -8.42 2.49 -22.13
C GLN A 11 -8.85 2.79 -20.69
N SER A 12 -10.16 2.85 -20.47
CA SER A 12 -10.79 3.05 -19.16
C SER A 12 -10.49 1.88 -18.22
N PRO A 13 -10.11 2.10 -16.96
CA PRO A 13 -10.09 1.03 -15.97
C PRO A 13 -11.51 0.75 -15.48
N LEU A 14 -11.96 -0.49 -15.71
CA LEU A 14 -13.18 -1.06 -15.13
C LEU A 14 -13.09 -1.09 -13.61
N GLU A 15 -14.12 -0.56 -12.96
CA GLU A 15 -14.44 -0.80 -11.56
C GLU A 15 -14.47 -2.31 -11.28
N THR A 16 -13.67 -2.76 -10.33
CA THR A 16 -13.91 -4.02 -9.64
C THR A 16 -13.83 -3.76 -8.14
N GLY A 17 -15.01 -3.65 -7.53
CA GLY A 17 -15.16 -3.60 -6.09
C GLY A 17 -14.68 -4.90 -5.47
N ILE A 18 -13.67 -4.81 -4.60
CA ILE A 18 -13.28 -5.90 -3.72
C ILE A 18 -13.96 -5.62 -2.38
N VAL A 19 -15.02 -6.39 -2.12
CA VAL A 19 -15.67 -6.51 -0.81
C VAL A 19 -14.64 -7.03 0.18
N ALA A 20 -14.29 -6.20 1.16
CA ALA A 20 -13.47 -6.61 2.30
C ALA A 20 -14.31 -7.48 3.25
N THR A 21 -14.12 -8.79 3.21
CA THR A 21 -14.57 -9.68 4.28
C THR A 21 -13.51 -9.71 5.38
N ALA A 22 -13.79 -9.04 6.49
CA ALA A 22 -12.99 -9.12 7.70
C ALA A 22 -13.14 -10.50 8.36
N SER A 23 -12.16 -11.38 8.15
CA SER A 23 -12.00 -12.59 8.96
C SER A 23 -11.22 -12.26 10.23
N LYS A 24 -11.86 -12.47 11.38
CA LYS A 24 -11.27 -12.36 12.72
C LYS A 24 -10.14 -13.39 12.89
N PRO A 25 -9.05 -13.05 13.60
CA PRO A 25 -7.97 -13.99 13.90
C PRO A 25 -8.40 -14.99 14.98
N TRP A 26 -8.07 -16.27 14.76
CA TRP A 26 -8.18 -17.32 15.77
C TRP A 26 -6.94 -17.26 16.68
N ASP A 27 -7.15 -16.93 17.95
CA ASP A 27 -6.11 -17.04 18.98
C ASP A 27 -5.91 -18.52 19.35
N PHE A 28 -4.76 -19.07 18.99
CA PHE A 28 -4.25 -20.31 19.60
C PHE A 28 -3.12 -19.94 20.56
N THR A 29 -3.45 -19.87 21.84
CA THR A 29 -2.47 -19.78 22.93
C THR A 29 -1.76 -21.13 23.05
N LEU A 30 -0.50 -21.17 22.63
CA LEU A 30 0.42 -22.29 22.88
C LEU A 30 0.69 -22.39 24.38
N VAL A 31 0.17 -23.44 25.02
CA VAL A 31 0.63 -23.89 26.33
C VAL A 31 1.96 -24.61 26.13
N THR A 32 3.04 -23.97 26.56
CA THR A 32 4.37 -24.56 26.66
C THR A 32 4.35 -25.65 27.74
N GLU A 33 4.41 -26.92 27.35
CA GLU A 33 4.58 -28.04 28.28
C GLU A 33 6.07 -28.26 28.57
N GLN A 34 6.47 -27.92 29.79
CA GLN A 34 7.82 -28.08 30.30
C GLN A 34 7.97 -29.46 30.96
N LYS A 35 8.62 -30.38 30.24
CA LYS A 35 9.58 -31.38 30.72
C LYS A 35 9.47 -31.85 32.19
N GLY A 36 8.97 -33.07 32.34
CA GLY A 36 9.67 -34.13 33.07
C GLY A 36 9.19 -34.47 34.49
N ARG A 37 8.54 -35.63 34.62
CA ARG A 37 8.80 -36.69 35.63
C ARG A 37 7.58 -37.62 35.69
N ASN A 38 7.74 -38.89 35.33
CA ASN A 38 6.90 -39.98 35.81
C ASN A 38 7.77 -41.21 36.01
N PRO A 39 8.03 -41.65 37.25
CA PRO A 39 8.40 -43.02 37.53
C PRO A 39 7.17 -43.85 37.97
N ALA A 40 7.18 -45.10 37.51
CA ALA A 40 6.47 -46.26 38.06
C ALA A 40 4.94 -46.34 37.88
N GLN A 41 4.52 -47.08 36.85
CA GLN A 41 3.43 -48.06 37.03
C GLN A 41 3.88 -49.42 36.49
N SER A 42 3.99 -50.34 37.44
CA SER A 42 4.33 -51.75 37.29
C SER A 42 3.13 -52.53 36.76
N ILE A 43 3.33 -53.31 35.70
CA ILE A 43 2.44 -54.41 35.30
C ILE A 43 3.34 -55.63 35.07
N PRO A 44 3.29 -56.68 35.91
CA PRO A 44 3.90 -57.94 35.58
C PRO A 44 2.93 -58.79 34.76
N THR A 45 3.40 -59.09 33.56
CA THR A 45 2.92 -60.06 32.59
C THR A 45 2.64 -61.44 33.22
N ARG A 46 1.43 -61.96 32.99
CA ARG A 46 1.10 -63.38 33.15
C ARG A 46 1.99 -64.23 32.24
N LYS A 47 2.75 -65.18 32.81
CA LYS A 47 3.14 -66.40 32.08
C LYS A 47 3.56 -67.54 33.01
N LYS A 48 3.25 -68.75 32.53
CA LYS A 48 3.68 -70.10 32.93
C LYS A 48 3.08 -70.73 34.19
N ARG A 49 1.99 -71.46 33.92
CA ARG A 49 1.62 -72.76 34.49
C ARG A 49 2.75 -73.76 34.17
N ASP A 50 3.25 -74.47 35.18
CA ASP A 50 4.05 -75.68 34.99
C ASP A 50 3.47 -76.79 35.88
N HIS A 51 3.42 -77.99 35.32
CA HIS A 51 2.87 -79.21 35.90
C HIS A 51 3.99 -80.04 36.57
N GLY A 52 3.66 -80.69 37.69
CA GLY A 52 4.49 -81.71 38.35
C GLY A 52 3.86 -82.06 39.70
N ASP A 53 2.91 -83.00 39.73
CA ASP A 53 3.13 -84.44 39.97
C ASP A 53 3.39 -84.77 41.45
N LYS A 54 2.39 -85.36 42.13
CA LYS A 54 2.46 -86.72 42.72
C LYS A 54 1.29 -87.06 43.65
N GLU A 55 0.73 -88.24 43.37
CA GLU A 55 -0.04 -89.19 44.20
C GLU A 55 -1.35 -88.76 44.90
N PRO A 56 -2.43 -89.50 44.61
CA PRO A 56 -3.35 -89.98 45.63
C PRO A 56 -3.16 -91.49 45.86
N SER A 57 -3.06 -91.83 47.14
CA SER A 57 -2.98 -93.19 47.68
C SER A 57 -4.10 -94.09 47.15
N LYS A 58 -3.65 -95.25 46.66
CA LYS A 58 -4.39 -96.47 46.35
C LYS A 58 -5.26 -96.92 47.54
N ASN A 59 -6.50 -97.31 47.27
CA ASN A 59 -7.16 -98.40 47.97
C ASN A 59 -8.10 -99.16 47.01
N THR A 60 -7.90 -100.46 47.02
CA THR A 60 -8.39 -101.48 46.08
C THR A 60 -9.77 -102.00 46.51
N SER A 61 -10.73 -102.10 45.59
CA SER A 61 -11.78 -103.13 45.69
C SER A 61 -12.38 -103.51 44.32
N ASN A 62 -11.87 -104.61 43.79
CA ASN A 62 -12.48 -105.68 42.99
C ASN A 62 -13.92 -105.48 42.47
N ASN A 63 -14.12 -105.50 41.15
CA ASN A 63 -14.88 -106.56 40.44
C ASN A 63 -14.68 -106.44 38.91
N PRO A 64 -14.45 -107.53 38.16
CA PRO A 64 -14.40 -107.50 36.71
C PRO A 64 -15.70 -108.09 36.15
N ASP A 65 -16.62 -107.25 35.69
CA ASP A 65 -17.48 -107.60 34.55
C ASP A 65 -18.43 -106.46 34.18
N SER A 66 -18.61 -106.30 32.87
CA SER A 66 -19.75 -105.61 32.24
C SER A 66 -19.83 -104.07 32.31
N ASP A 67 -18.80 -103.33 31.89
CA ASP A 67 -18.98 -101.90 31.50
C ASP A 67 -17.95 -101.34 30.49
N ILE A 68 -17.21 -102.22 29.82
CA ILE A 68 -16.16 -101.82 28.88
C ILE A 68 -16.73 -101.13 27.64
N PHE A 69 -17.98 -101.35 27.24
CA PHE A 69 -18.57 -100.63 26.09
C PHE A 69 -19.17 -99.25 26.44
N SER A 70 -19.51 -99.00 27.71
CA SER A 70 -20.14 -97.76 28.17
C SER A 70 -19.11 -96.64 28.40
N SER A 71 -17.92 -96.99 28.90
CA SER A 71 -16.82 -96.04 29.12
C SER A 71 -16.14 -95.53 27.84
N PHE A 72 -16.21 -96.29 26.75
CA PHE A 72 -15.70 -95.83 25.45
C PHE A 72 -16.67 -94.86 24.79
N SER A 73 -17.98 -95.08 24.91
CA SER A 73 -19.01 -94.17 24.38
C SER A 73 -18.99 -92.79 25.07
N ALA A 74 -18.81 -92.76 26.39
CA ALA A 74 -18.66 -91.51 27.15
C ALA A 74 -17.34 -90.78 26.85
N ARG A 75 -16.24 -91.52 26.64
CA ARG A 75 -14.95 -90.95 26.22
C ARG A 75 -15.00 -90.36 24.81
N THR A 76 -15.58 -91.08 23.86
CA THR A 76 -15.73 -90.58 22.48
C THR A 76 -16.64 -89.36 22.39
N SER A 77 -17.66 -89.26 23.26
CA SER A 77 -18.54 -88.08 23.33
C SER A 77 -17.82 -86.85 23.89
N ALA A 78 -17.03 -87.02 24.96
CA ALA A 78 -16.27 -85.91 25.57
C ALA A 78 -15.11 -85.44 24.68
N GLU A 79 -14.41 -86.37 24.03
CA GLU A 79 -13.37 -86.06 23.05
C GLU A 79 -13.94 -85.36 21.80
N GLN A 80 -15.17 -85.71 21.38
CA GLN A 80 -15.84 -85.06 20.26
C GLN A 80 -16.26 -83.61 20.60
N GLU A 81 -16.80 -83.38 21.80
CA GLU A 81 -17.11 -82.03 22.30
C GLU A 81 -15.85 -81.17 22.39
N GLU A 82 -14.74 -81.74 22.90
CA GLU A 82 -13.44 -81.05 22.92
C GLU A 82 -12.95 -80.71 21.51
N LEU A 83 -13.05 -81.64 20.55
CA LEU A 83 -12.71 -81.38 19.15
C LEU A 83 -13.55 -80.27 18.53
N ASP A 84 -14.83 -80.19 18.87
CA ASP A 84 -15.73 -79.13 18.37
C ASP A 84 -15.40 -77.77 19.01
N THR A 85 -15.04 -77.73 20.29
CA THR A 85 -14.57 -76.50 20.94
C THR A 85 -13.22 -76.03 20.36
N LEU A 86 -12.28 -76.94 20.11
CA LEU A 86 -11.00 -76.63 19.48
C LEU A 86 -11.20 -76.14 18.05
N ARG A 87 -12.12 -76.75 17.29
CA ARG A 87 -12.49 -76.30 15.95
C ARG A 87 -13.06 -74.89 15.97
N GLY A 88 -13.92 -74.58 16.94
CA GLY A 88 -14.44 -73.23 17.17
C GLY A 88 -13.32 -72.22 17.45
N GLN A 89 -12.39 -72.56 18.36
CA GLN A 89 -11.24 -71.71 18.69
C GLN A 89 -10.32 -71.47 17.49
N VAL A 90 -10.05 -72.48 16.67
CA VAL A 90 -9.27 -72.34 15.43
C VAL A 90 -9.97 -71.40 14.46
N GLY A 91 -11.29 -71.54 14.28
CA GLY A 91 -12.08 -70.64 13.44
C GLY A 91 -12.05 -69.18 13.93
N ASP A 92 -12.16 -68.96 15.23
CA ASP A 92 -12.08 -67.62 15.82
C ASP A 92 -10.67 -67.02 15.74
N LEU A 93 -9.63 -67.83 15.92
CA LEU A 93 -8.23 -67.40 15.72
C LEU A 93 -7.98 -67.02 14.27
N GLN A 94 -8.47 -67.81 13.31
CA GLN A 94 -8.33 -67.51 11.88
C GLN A 94 -9.04 -66.20 11.52
N ARG A 95 -10.22 -65.94 12.08
CA ARG A 95 -10.94 -64.68 11.91
C ARG A 95 -10.14 -63.49 12.46
N LYS A 96 -9.62 -63.61 13.69
CA LYS A 96 -8.78 -62.57 14.31
C LYS A 96 -7.51 -62.27 13.51
N VAL A 97 -6.83 -63.29 13.00
CA VAL A 97 -5.65 -63.10 12.14
C VAL A 97 -6.03 -62.31 10.89
N SER A 98 -7.17 -62.64 10.27
CA SER A 98 -7.64 -61.93 9.06
C SER A 98 -7.98 -60.45 9.35
N GLU A 99 -8.65 -60.17 10.48
CA GLU A 99 -8.95 -58.81 10.93
C GLU A 99 -7.65 -58.01 11.22
N GLU A 100 -6.66 -58.62 11.89
CA GLU A 100 -5.36 -57.99 12.14
C GLU A 100 -4.59 -57.69 10.84
N GLU A 101 -4.66 -58.58 9.84
CA GLU A 101 -4.05 -58.33 8.52
C GLU A 101 -4.69 -57.13 7.80
N GLU A 102 -6.00 -56.95 7.88
CA GLU A 102 -6.68 -55.77 7.33
C GLU A 102 -6.32 -54.49 8.09
N LEU A 103 -6.23 -54.54 9.41
CA LEU A 103 -5.73 -53.44 10.24
C LEU A 103 -4.27 -53.09 9.90
N LEU A 104 -3.43 -54.10 9.64
CA LEU A 104 -2.05 -53.89 9.22
C LEU A 104 -1.99 -53.21 7.84
N LYS A 105 -2.82 -53.64 6.88
CA LYS A 105 -2.94 -53.02 5.55
C LYS A 105 -3.40 -51.56 5.65
N SER A 106 -4.44 -51.27 6.44
CA SER A 106 -4.92 -49.89 6.64
C SER A 106 -3.90 -49.00 7.36
N SER A 107 -3.21 -49.52 8.37
CA SER A 107 -2.11 -48.84 9.06
C SER A 107 -0.95 -48.51 8.10
N LYS A 108 -0.60 -49.42 7.19
CA LYS A 108 0.40 -49.18 6.16
C LYS A 108 -0.01 -48.04 5.22
N ILE A 109 -1.25 -48.05 4.72
CA ILE A 109 -1.78 -46.99 3.86
C ILE A 109 -1.76 -45.64 4.58
N SER A 110 -2.21 -45.60 5.83
CA SER A 110 -2.18 -44.40 6.68
C SER A 110 -0.75 -43.86 6.87
N LYS A 111 0.23 -44.74 7.10
CA LYS A 111 1.64 -44.36 7.21
C LYS A 111 2.17 -43.73 5.92
N ASP A 112 1.79 -44.26 4.76
CA ASP A 112 2.23 -43.70 3.48
C ASP A 112 1.53 -42.37 3.17
N GLN A 113 0.25 -42.21 3.55
CA GLN A 113 -0.43 -40.91 3.53
C GLN A 113 0.25 -39.88 4.43
N MET A 114 0.64 -40.27 5.66
CA MET A 114 1.35 -39.40 6.58
C MET A 114 2.70 -38.92 6.02
N LYS A 115 3.45 -39.80 5.33
CA LYS A 115 4.68 -39.38 4.63
C LYS A 115 4.40 -38.38 3.51
N ALA A 116 3.33 -38.58 2.74
CA ALA A 116 2.95 -37.65 1.68
C ALA A 116 2.54 -36.28 2.25
N ILE A 117 1.85 -36.26 3.39
CA ILE A 117 1.51 -35.02 4.12
C ILE A 117 2.78 -34.34 4.64
N GLN A 118 3.72 -35.10 5.23
CA GLN A 118 4.98 -34.56 5.72
C GLN A 118 5.80 -33.91 4.60
N ALA A 119 5.90 -34.56 3.43
CA ALA A 119 6.58 -33.97 2.27
C ALA A 119 5.93 -32.66 1.80
N LYS A 120 4.59 -32.58 1.79
CA LYS A 120 3.87 -31.34 1.47
C LYS A 120 4.09 -30.26 2.53
N LEU A 121 4.17 -30.62 3.80
CA LEU A 121 4.46 -29.69 4.88
C LEU A 121 5.86 -29.07 4.74
N ASP A 122 6.85 -29.90 4.41
CA ASP A 122 8.23 -29.44 4.20
C ASP A 122 8.34 -28.52 2.99
N GLU A 123 7.62 -28.83 1.90
CA GLU A 123 7.52 -27.96 0.72
C GLU A 123 6.86 -26.61 1.06
N MET A 124 5.73 -26.62 1.78
CA MET A 124 5.09 -25.37 2.22
C MET A 124 6.01 -24.53 3.10
N LYS A 125 6.77 -25.17 4.00
CA LYS A 125 7.75 -24.50 4.86
C LYS A 125 8.87 -23.85 4.03
N HIS A 126 9.34 -24.53 2.98
CA HIS A 126 10.29 -23.96 2.04
C HIS A 126 9.72 -22.73 1.34
N GLN A 127 8.50 -22.81 0.78
CA GLN A 127 7.84 -21.70 0.11
C GLN A 127 7.59 -20.49 1.01
N VAL A 128 7.24 -20.72 2.29
CA VAL A 128 7.09 -19.65 3.28
C VAL A 128 8.43 -18.93 3.49
N SER A 129 9.52 -19.69 3.60
CA SER A 129 10.86 -19.14 3.79
C SER A 129 11.32 -18.32 2.57
N GLU A 130 11.05 -18.82 1.37
CA GLU A 130 11.35 -18.11 0.11
C GLU A 130 10.55 -16.81 -0.02
N LYS A 131 9.23 -16.86 0.24
CA LYS A 131 8.39 -15.65 0.20
C LYS A 131 8.79 -14.63 1.26
N ASP A 132 9.18 -15.06 2.46
CA ASP A 132 9.70 -14.15 3.48
C ASP A 132 11.01 -13.47 3.04
N ALA A 133 11.90 -14.21 2.38
CA ALA A 133 13.11 -13.65 1.78
C ALA A 133 12.80 -12.62 0.69
N LEU A 134 11.83 -12.91 -0.20
CA LEU A 134 11.37 -11.97 -1.22
C LEU A 134 10.76 -10.70 -0.62
N ILE A 135 9.95 -10.84 0.43
CA ILE A 135 9.37 -9.70 1.15
C ILE A 135 10.48 -8.82 1.76
N LYS A 136 11.50 -9.44 2.37
CA LYS A 136 12.65 -8.71 2.92
C LYS A 136 13.44 -7.98 1.82
N ALA A 137 13.68 -8.63 0.70
CA ALA A 137 14.35 -8.03 -0.45
C ALA A 137 13.56 -6.85 -1.03
N ALA A 138 12.25 -7.01 -1.21
CA ALA A 138 11.37 -5.94 -1.70
C ALA A 138 11.32 -4.74 -0.73
N LYS A 139 11.29 -4.99 0.59
CA LYS A 139 11.36 -3.93 1.60
C LYS A 139 12.67 -3.15 1.51
N LEU A 140 13.80 -3.82 1.32
CA LEU A 140 15.10 -3.19 1.15
C LEU A 140 15.16 -2.34 -0.13
N GLN A 141 14.68 -2.87 -1.25
CA GLN A 141 14.59 -2.12 -2.51
C GLN A 141 13.71 -0.87 -2.38
N LEU A 142 12.59 -0.97 -1.66
CA LEU A 142 11.71 0.17 -1.41
C LEU A 142 12.41 1.25 -0.56
N SER A 143 13.17 0.86 0.48
CA SER A 143 13.93 1.84 1.28
C SER A 143 15.03 2.53 0.46
N ASP A 144 15.73 1.79 -0.40
CA ASP A 144 16.78 2.34 -1.25
C ASP A 144 16.20 3.31 -2.28
N ALA A 145 15.10 2.94 -2.93
CA ALA A 145 14.38 3.82 -3.86
C ALA A 145 13.89 5.09 -3.16
N LYS A 146 13.35 4.97 -1.94
CA LYS A 146 12.91 6.12 -1.14
C LYS A 146 14.06 7.08 -0.82
N LEU A 147 15.21 6.54 -0.45
CA LEU A 147 16.41 7.33 -0.19
C LEU A 147 16.87 8.05 -1.46
N SER A 148 16.90 7.35 -2.59
CA SER A 148 17.27 7.91 -3.90
C SER A 148 16.34 9.05 -4.32
N VAL A 149 15.02 8.86 -4.21
CA VAL A 149 14.03 9.90 -4.54
C VAL A 149 14.19 11.12 -3.64
N HIS A 150 14.34 10.92 -2.33
CA HIS A 150 14.56 12.02 -1.39
C HIS A 150 15.84 12.81 -1.73
N HIS A 151 16.93 12.13 -2.08
CA HIS A 151 18.15 12.78 -2.51
C HIS A 151 17.97 13.56 -3.82
N SER A 152 17.27 12.98 -4.80
CA SER A 152 16.95 13.63 -6.08
C SER A 152 16.14 14.91 -5.89
N ILE A 153 15.11 14.89 -5.05
CA ILE A 153 14.29 16.08 -4.75
C ILE A 153 15.18 17.17 -4.12
N LYS A 154 15.98 16.80 -3.11
CA LYS A 154 16.89 17.74 -2.45
C LYS A 154 17.91 18.35 -3.42
N LEU A 155 18.40 17.58 -4.39
CA LEU A 155 19.28 18.10 -5.43
C LEU A 155 18.54 19.05 -6.38
N ALA A 156 17.31 18.70 -6.80
CA ALA A 156 16.50 19.56 -7.66
C ALA A 156 16.15 20.89 -6.99
N ASP A 157 15.78 20.88 -5.69
CA ASP A 157 15.49 22.10 -4.93
C ASP A 157 16.72 23.02 -4.84
N LYS A 158 17.90 22.42 -4.61
CA LYS A 158 19.17 23.16 -4.62
C LYS A 158 19.47 23.76 -5.98
N GLN A 159 19.21 23.02 -7.06
CA GLN A 159 19.43 23.49 -8.42
C GLN A 159 18.48 24.66 -8.76
N ALA A 160 17.21 24.55 -8.40
CA ALA A 160 16.23 25.63 -8.60
C ALA A 160 16.60 26.89 -7.80
N ALA A 161 17.09 26.75 -6.57
CA ALA A 161 17.56 27.87 -5.77
C ALA A 161 18.80 28.54 -6.38
N LEU A 162 19.74 27.75 -6.90
CA LEU A 162 20.93 28.24 -7.59
C LEU A 162 20.56 29.01 -8.86
N GLU A 163 19.72 28.43 -9.72
CA GLU A 163 19.25 29.08 -10.94
C GLU A 163 18.55 30.41 -10.62
N LYS A 164 17.66 30.42 -9.64
CA LYS A 164 17.00 31.66 -9.20
C LYS A 164 18.01 32.74 -8.79
N LEU A 165 18.98 32.37 -7.95
CA LEU A 165 20.05 33.28 -7.52
C LEU A 165 20.91 33.80 -8.68
N GLN A 166 21.02 33.07 -9.78
CA GLN A 166 21.72 33.53 -10.99
C GLN A 166 20.85 34.41 -11.89
N TRP A 167 19.57 34.07 -12.04
CA TRP A 167 18.63 34.82 -12.88
C TRP A 167 18.32 36.22 -12.32
N GLU A 168 18.19 36.36 -10.99
CA GLU A 168 17.92 37.65 -10.35
C GLU A 168 18.96 38.74 -10.66
N PRO A 169 20.28 38.52 -10.47
CA PRO A 169 21.28 39.52 -10.80
C PRO A 169 21.41 39.74 -12.31
N MET A 170 21.25 38.70 -13.15
CA MET A 170 21.28 38.87 -14.60
C MET A 170 20.16 39.81 -15.09
N ILE A 171 18.94 39.63 -14.57
CA ILE A 171 17.79 40.48 -14.92
C ILE A 171 17.93 41.87 -14.31
N SER A 172 18.47 41.98 -13.09
CA SER A 172 18.76 43.27 -12.46
C SER A 172 19.80 44.05 -13.24
N ASN A 173 20.92 43.42 -13.61
CA ASN A 173 21.99 44.06 -14.37
C ASN A 173 21.52 44.57 -15.72
N ARG A 174 20.68 43.79 -16.43
CA ARG A 174 20.06 44.23 -17.68
C ARG A 174 19.20 45.50 -17.50
N LYS A 175 18.49 45.65 -16.37
CA LYS A 175 17.74 46.87 -16.07
C LYS A 175 18.67 48.06 -15.81
N VAL A 176 19.77 47.83 -15.11
CA VAL A 176 20.81 48.85 -14.88
C VAL A 176 21.43 49.31 -16.19
N GLU A 177 21.80 48.37 -17.07
CA GLU A 177 22.32 48.66 -18.42
C GLU A 177 21.36 49.54 -19.22
N LYS A 178 20.05 49.22 -19.19
CA LYS A 178 19.02 50.03 -19.87
C LYS A 178 18.90 51.44 -19.29
N LEU A 179 18.90 51.57 -17.97
CA LEU A 179 18.84 52.89 -17.31
C LEU A 179 20.10 53.73 -17.61
N GLN A 180 21.27 53.08 -17.73
CA GLN A 180 22.50 53.76 -18.13
C GLN A 180 22.40 54.31 -19.56
N GLU A 181 21.87 53.53 -20.51
CA GLU A 181 21.64 53.99 -21.89
C GLU A 181 20.67 55.18 -21.95
N GLU A 182 19.58 55.14 -21.17
CA GLU A 182 18.62 56.25 -21.06
C GLU A 182 19.27 57.51 -20.49
N LEU A 183 20.14 57.36 -19.48
CA LEU A 183 20.89 58.46 -18.88
C LEU A 183 21.88 59.09 -19.88
N ASP A 184 22.65 58.26 -20.59
CA ASP A 184 23.62 58.72 -21.59
C ASP A 184 22.92 59.46 -22.75
N SER A 185 21.75 58.96 -23.17
CA SER A 185 20.89 59.61 -24.17
C SER A 185 20.39 60.98 -23.68
N LEU A 186 19.88 61.07 -22.45
CA LEU A 186 19.40 62.32 -21.87
C LEU A 186 20.55 63.33 -21.72
N GLN A 187 21.73 62.90 -21.29
CA GLN A 187 22.92 63.75 -21.21
C GLN A 187 23.31 64.31 -22.58
N GLY A 188 23.23 63.50 -23.63
CA GLY A 188 23.42 63.95 -25.01
C GLY A 188 22.39 65.00 -25.46
N GLN A 189 21.11 64.81 -25.09
CA GLN A 189 20.04 65.77 -25.37
C GLN A 189 20.26 67.10 -24.63
N ILE A 190 20.60 67.07 -23.34
CA ILE A 190 20.91 68.27 -22.54
C ILE A 190 22.10 69.01 -23.16
N SER A 191 23.16 68.29 -23.55
CA SER A 191 24.34 68.90 -24.18
C SER A 191 23.99 69.58 -25.50
N SER A 192 23.14 68.94 -26.31
CA SER A 192 22.64 69.50 -27.57
C SER A 192 21.82 70.77 -27.33
N PHE A 193 20.94 70.76 -26.33
CA PHE A 193 20.12 71.91 -25.95
C PHE A 193 20.95 73.07 -25.40
N MET A 194 21.95 72.78 -24.56
CA MET A 194 22.87 73.79 -24.03
C MET A 194 23.71 74.43 -25.14
N PHE A 195 24.15 73.65 -26.12
CA PHE A 195 24.85 74.18 -27.30
C PHE A 195 23.98 75.14 -28.12
N LEU A 196 22.69 74.84 -28.28
CA LEU A 196 21.73 75.74 -28.93
C LEU A 196 21.60 77.07 -28.18
N PHE A 197 21.44 77.03 -26.86
CA PHE A 197 21.38 78.26 -26.04
C PHE A 197 22.65 79.09 -26.12
N GLU A 198 23.82 78.46 -26.11
CA GLU A 198 25.07 79.19 -26.25
C GLU A 198 25.20 79.86 -27.62
N GLY A 199 24.70 79.22 -28.69
CA GLY A 199 24.58 79.83 -30.01
C GLY A 199 23.63 81.04 -30.02
N LEU A 200 22.46 80.92 -29.38
CA LEU A 200 21.47 81.99 -29.28
C LEU A 200 21.97 83.19 -28.46
N MET A 201 22.59 82.96 -27.29
CA MET A 201 23.16 84.06 -26.48
C MET A 201 24.26 84.84 -27.23
N LYS A 202 24.98 84.19 -28.15
CA LYS A 202 25.97 84.86 -29.02
C LYS A 202 25.31 85.65 -30.15
N ALA A 203 24.07 85.33 -30.52
CA ALA A 203 23.30 86.06 -31.54
C ALA A 203 22.57 87.30 -30.98
N ASP A 204 22.07 87.24 -29.74
CA ASP A 204 21.28 88.32 -29.11
C ASP A 204 22.12 89.42 -28.41
N ALA A 205 23.45 89.36 -28.46
CA ALA A 205 24.27 90.53 -28.11
C ALA A 205 24.09 91.71 -29.11
N ILE A 206 23.27 91.52 -30.14
CA ILE A 206 22.90 92.53 -31.12
C ILE A 206 21.38 92.74 -31.03
N VAL A 207 21.01 93.81 -30.31
CA VAL A 207 19.68 94.45 -30.28
C VAL A 207 18.63 93.72 -29.43
N TYR A 208 18.07 94.38 -28.42
CA TYR A 208 16.62 94.58 -28.28
C TYR A 208 16.32 95.56 -27.14
N GLY A 209 15.82 96.74 -27.52
CA GLY A 209 14.91 97.51 -26.70
C GLY A 209 13.57 97.50 -27.42
N GLU A 210 12.55 96.87 -26.85
CA GLU A 210 11.15 97.27 -27.00
C GLU A 210 10.23 96.43 -26.10
N ASP A 211 9.24 97.15 -25.57
CA ASP A 211 8.33 96.84 -24.48
C ASP A 211 7.07 96.14 -25.04
N TYR A 212 6.66 95.01 -24.44
CA TYR A 212 5.39 94.37 -24.77
C TYR A 212 4.61 94.03 -23.50
N ASP A 213 3.50 94.76 -23.33
CA ASP A 213 2.45 94.59 -22.34
C ASP A 213 1.59 93.34 -22.64
N ILE A 214 1.52 92.40 -21.70
CA ILE A 214 0.75 91.16 -21.82
C ILE A 214 -0.36 91.17 -20.76
N SER A 215 -1.59 91.39 -21.22
CA SER A 215 -2.81 91.26 -20.40
C SER A 215 -3.13 89.78 -20.12
N PRO A 216 -3.42 89.36 -18.86
CA PRO A 216 -3.69 87.96 -18.54
C PRO A 216 -5.11 87.54 -18.95
N CYS A 217 -5.22 86.51 -19.79
CA CYS A 217 -6.49 85.83 -20.07
C CYS A 217 -6.99 85.08 -18.82
N THR A 218 -8.16 85.46 -18.32
CA THR A 218 -8.87 84.77 -17.21
C THR A 218 -9.53 83.50 -17.72
N VAL A 219 -9.08 82.34 -17.23
CA VAL A 219 -9.62 81.01 -17.54
C VAL A 219 -10.56 80.60 -16.42
N ASP A 220 -11.77 81.13 -16.43
CA ASP A 220 -12.85 80.62 -15.59
C ASP A 220 -13.86 79.86 -16.46
N HIS A 221 -14.21 78.67 -15.98
CA HIS A 221 -15.26 77.74 -16.46
C HIS A 221 -14.79 76.56 -17.33
N LEU A 222 -14.22 75.55 -16.67
CA LEU A 222 -14.40 74.15 -17.09
C LEU A 222 -15.52 73.50 -16.26
N PRO A 223 -16.41 72.69 -16.86
CA PRO A 223 -17.44 71.96 -16.13
C PRO A 223 -16.81 70.84 -15.27
N HIS A 224 -17.37 70.63 -14.08
CA HIS A 224 -16.97 69.63 -13.09
C HIS A 224 -17.24 68.20 -13.61
N ILE A 225 -16.19 67.41 -13.80
CA ILE A 225 -16.21 66.06 -14.41
C ILE A 225 -16.24 64.93 -13.34
N ASP A 226 -16.18 65.25 -12.03
CA ASP A 226 -15.91 64.26 -10.97
C ASP A 226 -16.99 63.16 -10.79
N ASP A 227 -18.27 63.43 -11.03
CA ASP A 227 -19.34 62.48 -10.68
C ASP A 227 -19.35 61.20 -11.56
N LEU A 228 -18.81 61.26 -12.77
CA LEU A 228 -18.83 60.10 -13.68
C LEU A 228 -17.75 59.07 -13.32
N ASP A 229 -16.61 59.51 -12.75
CA ASP A 229 -15.48 58.64 -12.42
C ASP A 229 -15.73 57.85 -11.13
N GLU A 230 -16.36 58.48 -10.13
CA GLU A 230 -16.69 57.85 -8.85
C GLU A 230 -17.63 56.63 -9.02
N THR A 231 -18.67 56.77 -9.85
CA THR A 231 -19.64 55.68 -10.09
C THR A 231 -19.03 54.49 -10.84
N ARG A 232 -18.05 54.74 -11.71
CA ARG A 232 -17.31 53.68 -12.42
C ARG A 232 -16.37 52.96 -11.46
N MET A 233 -15.64 53.72 -10.65
CA MET A 233 -14.72 53.21 -9.63
C MET A 233 -15.43 52.32 -8.61
N GLN A 234 -16.63 52.72 -8.16
CA GLN A 234 -17.45 51.90 -7.25
C GLN A 234 -17.87 50.55 -7.86
N LYS A 235 -18.29 50.54 -9.13
CA LYS A 235 -18.67 49.29 -9.83
C LYS A 235 -17.50 48.31 -9.99
N VAL A 236 -16.30 48.82 -10.27
CA VAL A 236 -15.09 48.00 -10.37
C VAL A 236 -14.75 47.39 -9.00
N GLU A 237 -14.84 48.17 -7.93
CA GLU A 237 -14.53 47.68 -6.57
C GLU A 237 -15.56 46.66 -6.07
N GLU A 238 -16.84 46.83 -6.37
CA GLU A 238 -17.89 45.84 -6.08
C GLU A 238 -17.65 44.52 -6.82
N ALA A 239 -17.35 44.57 -8.12
CA ALA A 239 -17.03 43.40 -8.92
C ALA A 239 -15.76 42.68 -8.41
N ARG A 240 -14.76 43.44 -7.95
CA ARG A 240 -13.53 42.91 -7.35
C ARG A 240 -13.82 42.16 -6.05
N LYS A 241 -14.63 42.74 -5.16
CA LYS A 241 -15.04 42.09 -3.90
C LYS A 241 -15.82 40.80 -4.17
N ALA A 242 -16.76 40.82 -5.13
CA ALA A 242 -17.52 39.63 -5.52
C ALA A 242 -16.60 38.51 -6.04
N TYR A 243 -15.64 38.85 -6.90
CA TYR A 243 -14.65 37.89 -7.41
C TYR A 243 -13.82 37.25 -6.27
N ILE A 244 -13.35 38.05 -5.30
CA ILE A 244 -12.59 37.54 -4.15
C ILE A 244 -13.42 36.56 -3.32
N ILE A 245 -14.69 36.88 -3.05
CA ILE A 245 -15.60 36.01 -2.27
C ILE A 245 -15.82 34.68 -3.00
N VAL A 246 -16.13 34.72 -4.29
CA VAL A 246 -16.41 33.50 -5.07
C VAL A 246 -15.14 32.66 -5.28
N VAL A 247 -13.98 33.28 -5.44
CA VAL A 247 -12.68 32.56 -5.49
C VAL A 247 -12.35 31.90 -4.15
N ALA A 248 -12.64 32.57 -3.03
CA ALA A 248 -12.46 31.97 -1.71
C ALA A 248 -13.39 30.76 -1.52
N ALA A 249 -14.67 30.90 -1.89
CA ALA A 249 -15.63 29.80 -1.85
C ALA A 249 -15.23 28.62 -2.76
N ALA A 250 -14.75 28.91 -3.98
CA ALA A 250 -14.28 27.88 -4.91
C ALA A 250 -13.04 27.14 -4.39
N LYS A 251 -12.13 27.83 -3.68
CA LYS A 251 -10.96 27.21 -3.05
C LYS A 251 -11.33 26.31 -1.87
N GLU A 252 -12.38 26.66 -1.13
CA GLU A 252 -12.86 25.90 0.04
C GLU A 252 -13.65 24.65 -0.38
N LYS A 253 -14.58 24.81 -1.33
CA LYS A 253 -15.54 23.75 -1.70
C LYS A 253 -15.07 22.84 -2.83
N GLN A 254 -14.28 23.37 -3.77
CA GLN A 254 -13.78 22.65 -4.96
C GLN A 254 -14.85 21.83 -5.72
N ASP A 255 -16.08 22.32 -5.71
CA ASP A 255 -17.25 21.73 -6.36
C ASP A 255 -17.38 22.19 -7.81
N GLU A 256 -18.07 21.37 -8.62
CA GLU A 256 -18.28 21.61 -10.05
C GLU A 256 -19.02 22.93 -10.35
N GLU A 257 -19.78 23.46 -9.39
CA GLU A 257 -20.53 24.72 -9.53
C GLU A 257 -19.69 25.97 -9.16
N SER A 258 -18.73 25.86 -8.23
CA SER A 258 -17.96 27.04 -7.79
C SER A 258 -16.85 27.44 -8.76
N ILE A 259 -16.31 26.50 -9.54
CA ILE A 259 -15.29 26.79 -10.58
C ILE A 259 -15.86 27.68 -11.70
N PRO A 260 -17.01 27.37 -12.35
CA PRO A 260 -17.59 28.23 -13.36
C PRO A 260 -18.12 29.57 -12.79
N ALA A 261 -18.55 29.60 -11.53
CA ALA A 261 -18.92 30.85 -10.85
C ALA A 261 -17.71 31.78 -10.67
N ALA A 262 -16.55 31.25 -10.26
CA ALA A 262 -15.31 32.03 -10.15
C ALA A 262 -14.82 32.52 -11.52
N ALA A 263 -14.95 31.69 -12.56
CA ALA A 263 -14.62 32.08 -13.93
C ALA A 263 -15.54 33.22 -14.44
N SER A 264 -16.85 33.13 -14.17
CA SER A 264 -17.81 34.16 -14.56
C SER A 264 -17.57 35.49 -13.84
N ALA A 265 -17.26 35.45 -12.54
CA ALA A 265 -16.91 36.64 -11.76
C ALA A 265 -15.62 37.31 -12.27
N ARG A 266 -14.64 36.51 -12.72
CA ARG A 266 -13.41 37.03 -13.36
C ARG A 266 -13.71 37.74 -14.68
N LEU A 267 -14.56 37.17 -15.52
CA LEU A 267 -14.95 37.78 -16.79
C LEU A 267 -15.70 39.10 -16.58
N HIS A 268 -16.61 39.14 -15.60
CA HIS A 268 -17.33 40.37 -15.24
C HIS A 268 -16.38 41.49 -14.78
N LEU A 269 -15.39 41.16 -13.92
CA LEU A 269 -14.38 42.13 -13.51
C LEU A 269 -13.54 42.63 -14.70
N GLN A 270 -13.16 41.73 -15.61
CA GLN A 270 -12.40 42.10 -16.81
C GLN A 270 -13.19 43.06 -17.71
N SER A 271 -14.50 42.89 -17.85
CA SER A 271 -15.34 43.78 -18.68
C SER A 271 -15.51 45.21 -18.14
N LEU A 272 -15.17 45.46 -16.88
CA LEU A 272 -15.24 46.81 -16.28
C LEU A 272 -13.89 47.53 -16.33
N VAL A 273 -12.80 46.79 -16.51
CA VAL A 273 -11.42 47.28 -16.47
C VAL A 273 -10.81 47.41 -17.87
N LEU A 274 -11.23 46.56 -18.81
CA LEU A 274 -10.87 46.62 -20.24
C LEU A 274 -11.93 47.39 -21.03
#